data_AF-A0A034W3U4-F1
#
_entry.id   AF-A0A034W3U4-F1
#
_cell.length_a   1.000
_cell.length_b   1.000
_cell.length_c   1.000
_cell.angle_alpha   90.00
_cell.angle_beta   90.00
_cell.angle_gamma   90.00
#
_symmetry.space_group_name_H-M   'P 1'
#
loop_
_entity.id
_entity.type
_entity.pdbx_description
1 polymer ?
#
loop_
_entity_poly.entity_id
_entity_poly.type
_entity_poly.pdbx_seq_one_letter_code
_entity_poly.pdbx_strand_id
1 'polypeptide(L)'
;MVEFMETHPNLGKGYVKCADAKQTSKRLWERLSEKLNGDGPPIRDMLSWKKVWADYKTHIKAKARKNKLHMSGTGGGPAHVHSFNAVELQWYSNITNDIMLGPFVKLKYSLYRKRKLN
;
A
#
# COMPACT_ATOMS: atom_id res chain seq x y z
N MET A 1 4.75 9.66 -1.78
CA MET A 1 4.34 8.56 -2.71
C MET A 1 2.99 7.96 -2.35
N VAL A 2 2.80 7.44 -1.12
CA VAL A 2 1.56 6.74 -0.73
C VAL A 2 0.33 7.63 -0.91
N GLU A 3 0.36 8.86 -0.39
CA GLU A 3 -0.73 9.85 -0.54
C GLU A 3 -1.17 10.05 -1.99
N PHE A 4 -0.23 10.19 -2.94
CA PHE A 4 -0.55 10.34 -4.36
C PHE A 4 -1.28 9.12 -4.95
N MET A 5 -0.99 7.93 -4.43
CA MET A 5 -1.65 6.70 -4.85
C MET A 5 -3.06 6.57 -4.27
N GLU A 6 -3.34 7.27 -3.17
CA GLU A 6 -4.70 7.36 -2.60
C GLU A 6 -5.60 8.28 -3.43
N THR A 7 -5.05 9.40 -3.90
CA THR A 7 -5.78 10.30 -4.80
C THR A 7 -5.93 9.70 -6.21
N HIS A 8 -5.08 8.74 -6.58
CA HIS A 8 -5.12 8.03 -7.87
C HIS A 8 -5.20 6.50 -7.69
N PRO A 9 -6.30 5.96 -7.14
CA PRO A 9 -6.40 4.55 -6.75
C PRO A 9 -6.21 3.57 -7.92
N ASN A 10 -6.63 3.96 -9.13
CA ASN A 10 -6.45 3.17 -10.35
C ASN A 10 -4.95 3.00 -10.70
N LEU A 11 -4.14 4.04 -10.51
CA LEU A 11 -2.70 3.98 -10.68
C LEU A 11 -2.06 3.11 -9.59
N GLY A 12 -2.45 3.32 -8.33
CA GLY A 12 -1.91 2.59 -7.18
C GLY A 12 -2.13 1.08 -7.30
N LYS A 13 -3.34 0.67 -7.72
CA LYS A 13 -3.72 -0.72 -7.97
C LYS A 13 -3.07 -1.31 -9.21
N GLY A 14 -2.54 -0.48 -10.12
CA GLY A 14 -1.98 -0.90 -11.41
C GLY A 14 -3.06 -1.25 -12.43
N TYR A 15 -4.27 -0.69 -12.26
CA TYR A 15 -5.44 -1.00 -13.05
C TYR A 15 -6.13 0.29 -13.50
N VAL A 16 -5.60 0.91 -14.54
CA VAL A 16 -6.18 2.11 -15.17
C VAL A 16 -7.15 1.68 -16.26
N LYS A 17 -8.47 1.86 -16.02
CA LYS A 17 -9.54 1.55 -16.97
C LYS A 17 -9.83 2.76 -17.87
N CYS A 18 -9.05 2.97 -18.93
CA CYS A 18 -9.43 3.89 -20.00
C CYS A 18 -8.82 3.46 -21.34
N ALA A 19 -9.37 3.94 -22.46
CA ALA A 19 -8.83 3.67 -23.79
C ALA A 19 -7.33 4.05 -23.87
N ASP A 20 -6.96 5.14 -23.20
CA ASP A 20 -5.59 5.64 -23.12
C ASP A 20 -4.86 5.21 -21.83
N ALA A 21 -5.14 4.02 -21.30
CA ALA A 21 -4.63 3.57 -20.01
C ALA A 21 -3.10 3.67 -19.88
N LYS A 22 -2.38 3.30 -20.94
CA LYS A 22 -0.91 3.35 -20.98
C LYS A 22 -0.40 4.79 -20.89
N GLN A 23 -0.97 5.69 -21.68
CA GLN A 23 -0.58 7.09 -21.72
C GLN A 23 -0.95 7.81 -20.41
N THR A 24 -2.16 7.57 -19.90
CA THR A 24 -2.64 8.12 -18.64
C THR A 24 -1.78 7.67 -17.47
N SER A 25 -1.47 6.38 -17.41
CA SER A 25 -0.57 5.83 -16.38
C SER A 25 0.82 6.47 -16.47
N LYS A 26 1.38 6.58 -17.67
CA LYS A 26 2.69 7.20 -17.89
C LYS A 26 2.71 8.64 -17.37
N ARG A 27 1.75 9.47 -17.77
CA ARG A 27 1.63 10.87 -17.30
C ARG A 27 1.52 11.00 -15.79
N LEU A 28 0.72 10.13 -15.16
CA LEU A 28 0.59 10.14 -13.70
C LEU A 28 1.88 9.74 -12.98
N TRP A 29 2.61 8.77 -13.53
CA TRP A 29 3.91 8.36 -13.00
C TRP A 29 4.99 9.43 -13.21
N GLU A 30 4.98 10.15 -14.34
CA GLU A 30 5.86 11.29 -14.60
C GLU A 30 5.62 12.41 -13.57
N ARG A 31 4.36 12.83 -13.40
CA ARG A 31 3.97 13.83 -12.39
C ARG A 31 4.37 13.43 -10.97
N LEU A 32 4.22 12.16 -10.63
CA LEU A 32 4.65 11.65 -9.33
C LEU A 32 6.17 11.70 -9.19
N SER A 33 6.91 11.31 -10.23
CA SER A 33 8.38 11.34 -10.25
C SER A 33 8.90 12.77 -10.04
N GLU A 34 8.33 13.73 -10.74
CA GLU A 34 8.66 15.16 -10.60
C GLU A 34 8.41 15.65 -9.18
N LYS A 35 7.23 15.35 -8.63
CA LYS A 35 6.89 15.73 -7.24
C LYS A 35 7.88 15.14 -6.25
N LEU A 36 8.16 13.84 -6.33
CA LEU A 36 9.07 13.16 -5.41
C LEU A 36 10.52 13.64 -5.52
N ASN A 37 10.99 13.93 -6.73
CA ASN A 37 12.33 14.44 -6.95
C ASN A 37 12.45 15.92 -6.52
N GLY A 38 11.36 16.68 -6.58
CA GLY A 38 11.29 18.06 -6.10
C GLY A 38 11.37 18.18 -4.58
N ASP A 39 10.92 17.15 -3.84
CA ASP A 39 11.02 17.09 -2.38
C ASP A 39 12.46 16.85 -1.88
N GLY A 40 13.42 16.66 -2.79
CA GLY A 40 14.85 16.51 -2.51
C GLY A 40 15.39 15.10 -2.81
N PRO A 41 16.68 14.84 -2.50
CA PRO A 41 17.28 13.54 -2.71
C PRO A 41 16.54 12.43 -1.91
N PRO A 42 16.41 11.21 -2.45
CA PRO A 42 17.01 10.71 -3.68
C PRO A 42 16.19 11.04 -4.94
N ILE A 43 16.87 11.58 -5.95
CA ILE A 43 16.31 11.79 -7.29
C ILE A 43 16.34 10.46 -8.03
N ARG A 44 15.19 10.01 -8.53
CA ARG A 44 15.07 8.76 -9.29
C ARG A 44 14.25 8.97 -10.55
N ASP A 45 14.46 8.12 -11.54
CA ASP A 45 13.64 8.12 -12.74
C ASP A 45 12.26 7.48 -12.45
N MET A 46 11.33 7.71 -13.37
CA MET A 46 9.97 7.19 -13.29
C MET A 46 9.95 5.65 -13.11
N LEU A 47 10.82 4.90 -13.81
CA LEU A 47 10.82 3.43 -13.73
C LEU A 47 11.31 2.96 -12.37
N SER A 48 12.31 3.61 -11.79
CA SER A 48 12.74 3.33 -10.42
C SER A 48 11.64 3.60 -9.40
N TRP A 49 10.90 4.71 -9.53
CA TRP A 49 9.75 4.96 -8.64
C TRP A 49 8.65 3.92 -8.81
N LYS A 50 8.38 3.45 -10.03
CA LYS A 50 7.47 2.32 -10.28
C LYS A 50 7.93 1.04 -9.58
N LYS A 51 9.24 0.76 -9.60
CA LYS A 51 9.83 -0.39 -8.91
C LYS A 51 9.69 -0.26 -7.39
N VAL A 52 10.04 0.89 -6.82
CA VAL A 52 9.86 1.19 -5.38
C VAL A 52 8.43 0.89 -4.94
N TRP A 53 7.45 1.32 -5.75
CA TRP A 53 6.06 1.05 -5.46
C TRP A 53 5.67 -0.42 -5.55
N ALA A 54 6.20 -1.14 -6.54
CA ALA A 54 5.98 -2.58 -6.68
C ALA A 54 6.57 -3.35 -5.48
N ASP A 55 7.80 -3.01 -5.08
CA ASP A 55 8.49 -3.61 -3.93
C ASP A 55 7.74 -3.30 -2.63
N TYR A 56 7.29 -2.06 -2.44
CA TYR A 56 6.49 -1.65 -1.29
C TYR A 56 5.20 -2.48 -1.17
N LYS A 57 4.47 -2.67 -2.27
CA LYS A 57 3.27 -3.53 -2.30
C LYS A 57 3.60 -4.99 -1.93
N THR A 58 4.67 -5.53 -2.51
CA THR A 58 5.09 -6.92 -2.27
C THR A 58 5.49 -7.12 -0.82
N HIS A 59 6.24 -6.18 -0.25
CA HIS A 59 6.67 -6.21 1.15
C HIS A 59 5.48 -6.24 2.10
N ILE A 60 4.50 -5.34 1.91
CA ILE A 60 3.28 -5.28 2.73
C ILE A 60 2.47 -6.57 2.59
N LYS A 61 2.29 -7.09 1.37
CA LYS A 61 1.57 -8.36 1.14
C LYS A 61 2.28 -9.54 1.80
N ALA A 62 3.60 -9.61 1.73
CA ALA A 62 4.39 -10.66 2.36
C ALA A 62 4.25 -10.61 3.89
N LYS A 63 4.32 -9.41 4.48
CA LYS A 63 4.09 -9.16 5.92
C LYS A 63 2.69 -9.62 6.34
N ALA A 64 1.66 -9.29 5.56
CA ALA A 64 0.29 -9.73 5.80
C ALA A 64 0.13 -11.25 5.72
N ARG A 65 0.75 -11.89 4.72
CA ARG A 65 0.74 -13.36 4.57
C ARG A 65 1.41 -14.06 5.75
N LYS A 66 2.57 -13.56 6.20
CA LYS A 66 3.25 -14.08 7.40
C LYS A 66 2.35 -14.00 8.63
N ASN A 67 1.70 -12.86 8.85
CA ASN A 67 0.75 -12.71 9.96
C ASN A 67 -0.41 -13.70 9.83
N LYS A 68 -1.00 -13.89 8.63
CA LYS A 68 -2.09 -14.85 8.42
C LYS A 68 -1.65 -16.28 8.75
N LEU A 69 -0.50 -16.72 8.26
CA LEU A 69 0.05 -18.06 8.51
C LEU A 69 0.29 -18.29 10.01
N HIS A 70 0.85 -17.28 10.69
CA HIS A 70 1.09 -17.35 12.12
C HIS A 70 -0.22 -17.46 12.93
N MET A 71 -1.27 -16.75 12.49
CA MET A 71 -2.58 -16.79 13.16
C MET A 71 -3.37 -18.08 12.88
N SER A 72 -3.08 -18.79 11.78
CA SER A 72 -3.71 -20.07 11.45
C SER A 72 -2.96 -21.30 12.00
N GLY A 73 -1.76 -21.12 12.56
CA GLY A 73 -0.98 -22.21 13.16
C GLY A 73 -1.46 -22.53 14.58
N THR A 74 -1.64 -23.81 14.88
CA THR A 74 -2.07 -24.32 16.21
C THR A 74 -0.90 -24.67 17.14
N GLY A 75 0.34 -24.29 16.79
CA GLY A 75 1.49 -24.49 17.68
C GLY A 75 1.36 -23.59 18.90
N GLY A 76 1.28 -24.17 20.10
CA GLY A 76 0.97 -23.49 21.37
C GLY A 76 1.98 -22.44 21.88
N GLY A 77 2.78 -21.85 21.01
CA GLY A 77 3.70 -20.74 21.32
C GLY A 77 3.10 -19.36 20.98
N PRO A 78 3.64 -18.27 21.56
CA PRO A 78 3.16 -16.91 21.32
C PRO A 78 3.23 -16.50 19.86
N ALA A 79 2.21 -15.80 19.37
CA ALA A 79 2.16 -15.40 17.98
C ALA A 79 3.14 -14.24 17.65
N HIS A 80 4.13 -14.49 16.79
CA HIS A 80 5.03 -13.43 16.31
C HIS A 80 4.37 -12.65 15.16
N VAL A 81 3.52 -11.68 15.50
CA VAL A 81 2.81 -10.82 14.56
C VAL A 81 3.66 -9.61 14.19
N HIS A 82 3.92 -9.42 12.91
CA HIS A 82 4.58 -8.20 12.43
C HIS A 82 3.61 -7.01 12.49
N SER A 83 3.94 -5.97 13.25
CA SER A 83 3.17 -4.74 13.33
C SER A 83 3.30 -3.90 12.05
N PHE A 84 2.18 -3.51 11.46
CA PHE A 84 2.17 -2.50 10.40
C PHE A 84 2.25 -1.10 11.00
N ASN A 85 3.01 -0.20 10.35
CA ASN A 85 2.94 1.22 10.68
C ASN A 85 1.70 1.89 10.05
N ALA A 86 1.42 3.14 10.41
CA ALA A 86 0.21 3.84 9.97
C ALA A 86 0.08 3.92 8.44
N VAL A 87 1.18 4.21 7.75
CA VAL A 87 1.23 4.38 6.29
C VAL A 87 1.03 3.03 5.57
N GLU A 88 1.65 1.97 6.07
CA GLU A 88 1.48 0.61 5.54
C GLU A 88 0.05 0.10 5.70
N LEU A 89 -0.57 0.34 6.86
CA LEU A 89 -1.98 -0.01 7.12
C LEU A 89 -2.91 0.71 6.14
N GLN A 90 -2.70 2.01 5.98
CA GLN A 90 -3.49 2.87 5.11
C GLN A 90 -3.43 2.38 3.66
N TRP A 91 -2.25 2.01 3.18
CA TRP A 91 -2.11 1.48 1.83
C TRP A 91 -2.71 0.08 1.68
N TYR A 92 -2.47 -0.81 2.65
CA TYR A 92 -2.98 -2.18 2.62
C TYR A 92 -4.51 -2.23 2.48
N SER A 93 -5.23 -1.36 3.20
CA SER A 93 -6.69 -1.25 3.09
C SER A 93 -7.18 -0.76 1.72
N ASN A 94 -6.41 0.07 1.03
CA ASN A 94 -6.82 0.65 -0.25
C ASN A 94 -6.66 -0.35 -1.42
N ILE A 95 -5.74 -1.32 -1.31
CA ILE A 95 -5.55 -2.36 -2.34
C ILE A 95 -6.43 -3.58 -2.10
N THR A 96 -6.50 -4.03 -0.85
CA THR A 96 -7.16 -5.29 -0.53
C THR A 96 -8.64 -5.04 -0.36
N ASN A 97 -9.46 -5.65 -1.22
CA ASN A 97 -10.85 -5.90 -0.86
C ASN A 97 -10.81 -6.68 0.47
N ASP A 98 -11.69 -6.27 1.39
CA ASP A 98 -11.77 -6.48 2.84
C ASP A 98 -11.69 -7.95 3.35
N ILE A 99 -11.39 -8.90 2.47
CA ILE A 99 -11.31 -10.35 2.66
C ILE A 99 -9.97 -10.79 3.28
N MET A 100 -8.89 -10.04 3.05
CA MET A 100 -7.56 -10.38 3.59
C MET A 100 -7.27 -9.75 4.95
N LEU A 101 -8.09 -8.79 5.37
CA LEU A 101 -8.08 -8.24 6.72
C LEU A 101 -8.75 -9.25 7.65
N GLY A 102 -7.93 -10.11 8.28
CA GLY A 102 -8.40 -10.87 9.43
C GLY A 102 -9.03 -9.93 10.48
N PRO A 103 -9.96 -10.43 11.32
CA PRO A 103 -10.84 -9.62 12.17
C PRO A 103 -10.12 -8.56 13.04
N PHE A 104 -8.89 -8.83 13.48
CA PHE A 104 -8.11 -7.89 14.30
C PHE A 104 -7.53 -6.69 13.53
N VAL A 105 -7.21 -6.85 12.22
CA VAL A 105 -6.71 -5.72 11.41
C VAL A 105 -7.85 -4.76 11.07
N LYS A 106 -9.08 -5.28 10.89
CA LYS A 106 -10.28 -4.45 10.76
C LYS A 106 -10.53 -3.59 12.00
N LEU A 107 -10.30 -4.14 13.20
CA LEU A 107 -10.51 -3.42 14.46
C LEU A 107 -9.52 -2.25 14.63
N LYS A 108 -8.21 -2.49 14.41
CA LYS A 108 -7.18 -1.43 14.46
C LYS A 108 -7.41 -0.36 13.38
N TYR A 109 -7.87 -0.75 12.19
CA TYR A 109 -8.21 0.18 11.12
C TYR A 109 -9.45 1.02 11.42
N SER A 110 -10.53 0.42 11.93
CA SER A 110 -11.74 1.13 12.36
C SER A 110 -11.43 2.21 13.41
N LEU A 111 -10.54 1.88 14.36
CA LEU A 111 -10.06 2.81 15.38
C LEU A 111 -9.17 3.92 14.80
N TYR A 112 -8.26 3.60 13.86
CA TYR A 112 -7.44 4.61 13.17
C TYR A 112 -8.28 5.58 12.33
N ARG A 113 -9.24 5.07 11.54
CA ARG A 113 -10.13 5.90 10.71
C ARG A 113 -11.00 6.82 11.57
N LYS A 114 -11.57 6.33 12.67
CA LYS A 114 -12.35 7.16 13.63
C LYS A 114 -11.53 8.29 14.25
N ARG A 115 -10.21 8.10 14.43
CA ARG A 115 -9.33 9.10 15.05
C ARG A 115 -8.82 10.17 14.08
N LYS A 116 -8.93 9.96 12.76
CA LYS A 116 -8.52 10.92 11.71
C LYS A 116 -9.69 11.76 11.19
N LEU A 117 -10.93 11.36 11.49
CA LEU A 117 -12.18 12.05 11.09
C LEU A 117 -12.78 12.89 12.23
N ASN A 118 -12.12 12.94 13.40
CA ASN A 118 -12.34 13.89 14.49
C ASN A 118 -11.09 14.74 14.63
#